data_AF-A0A398DMY1-F1
#
_entry.id   AF-A0A398DMY1-F1
#
_cell.length_a   1.000
_cell.length_b   1.000
_cell.length_c   1.000
_cell.angle_alpha   90.00
_cell.angle_beta   90.00
_cell.angle_gamma   90.00
#
_symmetry.space_group_name_H-M   'P 1'
#
loop_
_entity.id
_entity.type
_entity.pdbx_description
1 polymer ?
#
loop_
_entity_poly.entity_id
_entity_poly.type
_entity_poly.pdbx_seq_one_letter_code
_entity_poly.pdbx_strand_id
1 'polypeptide(L)'
;MRSLPETGGFFGYWRAHEEGERMTITLVPINALRQHEQILNENLMRVQRDLVQDGMVKDPIIVDQRTMVILDGHHRYNALKRMGYKYVPVYLVDYSSDQIGVTAWRAGEHVTKAEVMRAGLTGHLMPAKTSRHVVPDRPHGVDVPLAVLKEKSHDDKLHLEPHRQHAGRRASALQHKSRGSHPGKAGG
;
A
#
# COMPACT_ATOMS: atom_id res chain seq x y z
N MET A 1 33.29 -30.83 18.02
CA MET A 1 33.45 -29.38 18.26
C MET A 1 33.81 -28.70 16.96
N ARG A 2 32.85 -28.04 16.30
CA ARG A 2 33.10 -27.03 15.27
C ARG A 2 32.08 -25.91 15.49
N SER A 3 32.62 -24.71 15.66
CA SER A 3 31.96 -23.46 15.99
C SER A 3 31.12 -22.92 14.83
N LEU A 4 29.95 -22.37 15.15
CA LEU A 4 29.10 -21.58 14.26
C LEU A 4 29.66 -20.15 14.13
N PRO A 5 29.49 -19.45 13.00
CA PRO A 5 29.73 -18.03 12.93
C PRO A 5 28.55 -17.26 13.54
N GLU A 6 28.86 -16.36 14.47
CA GLU A 6 27.95 -15.32 14.94
C GLU A 6 27.84 -14.23 13.86
N THR A 7 26.67 -14.12 13.23
CA THR A 7 26.28 -12.90 12.53
C THR A 7 25.04 -12.33 13.20
N GLY A 8 25.25 -11.26 13.96
CA GLY A 8 24.20 -10.51 14.61
C GLY A 8 23.33 -9.72 13.65
N GLY A 9 22.10 -9.48 14.08
CA GLY A 9 21.44 -8.19 13.88
C GLY A 9 20.53 -8.05 12.66
N PHE A 10 19.23 -8.02 12.97
CA PHE A 10 18.17 -7.24 12.32
C PHE A 10 17.40 -7.84 11.12
N PHE A 11 16.10 -8.03 11.39
CA PHE A 11 14.97 -8.35 10.49
C PHE A 11 14.83 -9.81 10.01
N GLY A 12 14.28 -10.65 10.89
CA GLY A 12 13.49 -11.80 10.45
C GLY A 12 12.16 -11.32 9.88
N TYR A 13 12.06 -11.20 8.55
CA TYR A 13 10.75 -11.15 7.89
C TYR A 13 10.29 -12.59 7.64
N TRP A 14 9.15 -12.89 8.25
CA TRP A 14 8.46 -14.17 8.24
C TRP A 14 8.15 -14.61 6.80
N ARG A 15 8.66 -15.78 6.42
CA ARG A 15 8.35 -16.46 5.16
C ARG A 15 6.92 -17.02 5.24
N ALA A 16 6.06 -16.66 4.30
CA ALA A 16 4.85 -17.43 3.98
C ALA A 16 4.46 -17.15 2.53
N HIS A 17 4.76 -18.11 1.65
CA HIS A 17 3.94 -18.32 0.46
C HIS A 17 2.97 -19.44 0.82
N GLU A 18 1.67 -19.24 0.56
CA GLU A 18 0.86 -20.17 -0.24
C GLU A 18 -0.54 -19.60 -0.56
N GLU A 19 -0.84 -19.69 -1.86
CA GLU A 19 -2.10 -19.74 -2.62
C GLU A 19 -3.16 -18.62 -2.52
N GLY A 20 -3.26 -17.89 -3.66
CA GLY A 20 -4.20 -16.80 -3.94
C GLY A 20 -3.56 -15.44 -3.66
N GLU A 21 -3.00 -14.77 -4.67
CA GLU A 21 -2.25 -13.50 -4.54
C GLU A 21 -3.09 -12.40 -3.86
N ARG A 22 -3.05 -12.40 -2.52
CA ARG A 22 -3.61 -11.35 -1.68
C ARG A 22 -2.59 -10.24 -1.55
N MET A 23 -2.97 -9.09 -2.07
CA MET A 23 -2.26 -7.81 -1.92
C MET A 23 -2.04 -7.51 -0.44
N THR A 24 -0.81 -7.72 0.05
CA THR A 24 -0.52 -7.56 1.48
C THR A 24 0.03 -6.17 1.77
N ILE A 25 -0.74 -5.35 2.47
CA ILE A 25 -0.28 -4.08 3.03
C ILE A 25 0.38 -4.34 4.39
N THR A 26 1.59 -3.83 4.59
CA THR A 26 2.35 -4.03 5.83
C THR A 26 2.67 -2.69 6.47
N LEU A 27 2.65 -2.61 7.79
CA LEU A 27 3.18 -1.46 8.52
C LEU A 27 4.69 -1.65 8.75
N VAL A 28 5.50 -0.72 8.26
CA VAL A 28 6.96 -0.75 8.48
C VAL A 28 7.43 0.49 9.23
N PRO A 29 8.53 0.40 10.00
CA PRO A 29 9.12 1.58 10.63
C PRO A 29 9.44 2.63 9.57
N ILE A 30 8.97 3.86 9.78
CA ILE A 30 9.13 4.94 8.81
C ILE A 30 10.61 5.20 8.49
N ASN A 31 11.49 5.07 9.48
CA ASN A 31 12.92 5.31 9.30
C ASN A 31 13.65 4.17 8.56
N ALA A 32 12.98 3.05 8.25
CA ALA A 32 13.55 2.01 7.41
C ALA A 32 13.54 2.39 5.91
N LEU A 33 12.65 3.32 5.51
CA LEU A 33 12.48 3.70 4.11
C LEU A 33 13.56 4.65 3.62
N ARG A 34 13.96 4.45 2.36
CA ARG A 34 14.98 5.22 1.65
C ARG A 34 14.36 5.98 0.49
N GLN A 35 14.62 7.28 0.42
CA GLN A 35 14.18 8.12 -0.68
C GLN A 35 15.21 8.08 -1.80
N HIS A 36 14.77 8.08 -3.05
CA HIS A 36 15.65 8.25 -4.23
C HIS A 36 15.43 9.56 -4.98
N GLU A 37 14.38 10.32 -4.67
CA GLU A 37 14.10 11.61 -5.28
C GLU A 37 13.71 12.66 -4.23
N GLN A 38 13.93 13.93 -4.58
CA GLN A 38 13.50 15.08 -3.81
C GLN A 38 11.98 15.25 -3.84
N ILE A 39 11.45 16.02 -2.90
CA ILE A 39 10.04 16.40 -2.86
C ILE A 39 9.85 17.88 -3.19
N LEU A 40 8.71 18.18 -3.81
CA LEU A 40 8.18 19.55 -3.90
C LEU A 40 7.41 19.91 -2.62
N ASN A 41 7.76 21.04 -1.99
CA ASN A 41 7.16 21.50 -0.74
C ASN A 41 5.65 21.76 -0.85
N GLU A 42 5.17 22.31 -1.98
CA GLU A 42 3.74 22.55 -2.20
C GLU A 42 2.93 21.24 -2.16
N ASN A 43 3.44 20.19 -2.83
CA ASN A 43 2.84 18.87 -2.81
C ASN A 43 2.87 18.25 -1.40
N LEU A 44 3.96 18.45 -0.66
CA LEU A 44 4.07 18.00 0.73
C LEU A 44 2.98 18.63 1.59
N MET A 45 2.83 19.95 1.52
CA MET A 45 1.84 20.70 2.30
C MET A 45 0.41 20.28 1.95
N ARG A 46 0.13 20.06 0.67
CA ARG A 46 -1.16 19.52 0.22
C ARG A 46 -1.42 18.14 0.80
N VAL A 47 -0.49 17.20 0.64
CA VAL A 47 -0.62 15.83 1.15
C VAL A 47 -0.78 15.82 2.67
N GLN A 48 -0.06 16.65 3.41
CA GLN A 48 -0.21 16.76 4.86
C GLN A 48 -1.62 17.22 5.24
N ARG A 49 -2.19 18.20 4.52
CA ARG A 49 -3.57 18.66 4.73
C ARG A 49 -4.57 17.54 4.47
N ASP A 50 -4.41 16.84 3.34
CA ASP A 50 -5.30 15.73 2.96
C ASP A 50 -5.27 14.63 4.03
N LEU A 51 -4.09 14.25 4.51
CA LEU A 51 -3.93 13.27 5.60
C LEU A 51 -4.63 13.71 6.90
N VAL A 52 -4.50 14.98 7.29
CA VAL A 52 -5.15 15.51 8.50
C VAL A 52 -6.67 15.53 8.34
N GLN A 53 -7.17 15.96 7.18
CA GLN A 53 -8.59 16.06 6.90
C GLN A 53 -9.25 14.67 6.83
N ASP A 54 -8.59 13.73 6.16
CA ASP A 54 -9.11 12.38 5.96
C ASP A 54 -8.93 11.51 7.21
N GLY A 55 -7.92 11.77 8.04
CA GLY A 55 -7.60 10.95 9.22
C GLY A 55 -7.02 9.57 8.88
N MET A 56 -6.69 9.33 7.61
CA MET A 56 -6.23 8.03 7.10
C MET A 56 -5.28 8.18 5.90
N VAL A 57 -4.51 7.13 5.64
CA VAL A 57 -3.70 6.96 4.44
C VAL A 57 -4.49 6.13 3.43
N LYS A 58 -5.05 6.79 2.41
CA LYS A 58 -5.89 6.16 1.38
C LYS A 58 -5.14 5.18 0.48
N ASP A 59 -3.89 5.50 0.16
CA ASP A 59 -3.02 4.66 -0.67
C ASP A 59 -1.72 4.36 0.08
N PRO A 60 -1.17 3.14 0.04
CA PRO A 60 0.08 2.79 0.69
C PRO A 60 1.29 3.31 -0.10
N ILE A 61 2.43 3.46 0.57
CA ILE A 61 3.71 3.79 -0.08
C ILE A 61 4.20 2.53 -0.80
N ILE A 62 4.61 2.63 -2.07
CA ILE A 62 5.20 1.48 -2.78
C ILE A 62 6.68 1.45 -2.50
N VAL A 63 7.19 0.28 -2.13
CA VAL A 63 8.56 0.11 -1.65
C VAL A 63 9.18 -1.15 -2.24
N ASP A 64 10.43 -1.07 -2.69
CA ASP A 64 11.22 -2.25 -3.01
C ASP A 64 11.48 -3.06 -1.74
N GLN A 65 11.04 -4.32 -1.73
CA GLN A 65 11.08 -5.18 -0.55
C GLN A 65 12.49 -5.50 -0.07
N ARG A 66 13.49 -5.48 -0.97
CA ARG A 66 14.87 -5.87 -0.64
C ARG A 66 15.66 -4.72 -0.03
N THR A 67 15.42 -3.49 -0.48
CA THR A 67 16.25 -2.33 -0.11
C THR A 67 15.52 -1.26 0.67
N MET A 68 14.19 -1.35 0.77
CA MET A 68 13.31 -0.35 1.36
C MET A 68 13.34 1.00 0.63
N VAL A 69 13.77 1.03 -0.63
CA VAL A 69 13.69 2.22 -1.49
C VAL A 69 12.22 2.48 -1.86
N ILE A 70 11.76 3.72 -1.62
CA ILE A 70 10.41 4.17 -1.94
C ILE A 70 10.30 4.32 -3.45
N LEU A 71 9.47 3.52 -4.12
CA LEU A 71 9.22 3.66 -5.55
C LEU A 71 8.14 4.71 -5.85
N ASP A 72 7.16 4.84 -4.97
CA ASP A 72 6.14 5.87 -5.07
C ASP A 72 5.60 6.23 -3.69
N GLY A 73 5.37 7.53 -3.46
CA GLY A 73 4.77 8.04 -2.23
C GLY A 73 5.70 8.90 -1.39
N HIS A 74 6.75 9.50 -1.96
CA HIS A 74 7.71 10.35 -1.23
C HIS A 74 7.04 11.49 -0.47
N HIS A 75 6.02 12.15 -1.03
CA HIS A 75 5.27 13.19 -0.31
C HIS A 75 4.50 12.63 0.89
N ARG A 76 3.86 11.45 0.74
CA ARG A 76 3.15 10.76 1.83
C ARG A 76 4.12 10.36 2.94
N TYR A 77 5.26 9.78 2.57
CA TYR A 77 6.35 9.48 3.48
C TYR A 77 6.79 10.69 4.30
N ASN A 78 7.14 11.80 3.62
CA ASN A 78 7.66 12.98 4.30
C ASN A 78 6.58 13.69 5.15
N ALA A 79 5.32 13.69 4.71
CA ALA A 79 4.22 14.24 5.50
C ALA A 79 4.07 13.46 6.81
N LEU A 80 3.97 12.12 6.73
CA LEU A 80 3.85 11.26 7.90
C LEU A 80 5.06 11.39 8.84
N LYS A 81 6.27 11.48 8.27
CA LYS A 81 7.50 11.70 9.04
C LYS A 81 7.51 13.05 9.75
N ARG A 82 7.13 14.12 9.05
CA ARG A 82 7.03 15.47 9.62
C ARG A 82 5.97 15.56 10.72
N MET A 83 4.89 14.80 10.59
CA MET A 83 3.83 14.69 11.61
C MET A 83 4.22 13.80 12.80
N GLY A 84 5.39 13.15 12.78
CA GLY A 84 5.91 12.39 13.91
C GLY A 84 5.46 10.93 13.99
N TYR A 85 4.77 10.41 12.97
CA TYR A 85 4.38 8.99 12.92
C TYR A 85 5.62 8.09 12.86
N LYS A 86 5.49 6.89 13.44
CA LYS A 86 6.59 5.92 13.57
C LYS A 86 6.52 4.81 12.54
N TYR A 87 5.32 4.53 12.05
CA TYR A 87 5.06 3.50 11.05
C TYR A 87 4.37 4.09 9.84
N VAL A 88 4.49 3.40 8.70
CA VAL A 88 3.79 3.74 7.47
C VAL A 88 3.27 2.49 6.78
N PRO A 89 2.08 2.55 6.15
CA PRO A 89 1.58 1.45 5.35
C PRO A 89 2.34 1.39 4.03
N VAL A 90 2.89 0.21 3.73
CA VAL A 90 3.63 -0.05 2.51
C VAL A 90 3.04 -1.22 1.75
N TYR A 91 3.13 -1.10 0.43
CA TYR A 91 3.00 -2.22 -0.49
C TYR A 91 4.40 -2.60 -0.95
N LEU A 92 4.84 -3.78 -0.50
CA LEU A 92 6.17 -4.32 -0.79
C LEU A 92 6.13 -5.01 -2.15
N VAL A 93 7.09 -4.68 -3.01
CA VAL A 93 7.23 -5.26 -4.34
C VAL A 93 8.64 -5.72 -4.61
N ASP A 94 8.82 -6.70 -5.51
CA ASP A 94 10.14 -7.02 -6.05
C ASP A 94 10.47 -6.06 -7.20
N TYR A 95 11.24 -4.99 -6.93
CA TYR A 95 11.58 -4.03 -7.98
C TYR A 95 12.46 -4.61 -9.08
N SER A 96 13.15 -5.72 -8.82
CA SER A 96 13.94 -6.40 -9.84
C SER A 96 13.08 -7.14 -10.87
N SER A 97 11.79 -7.39 -10.59
CA SER A 97 10.86 -8.02 -11.52
C SER A 97 10.65 -7.19 -12.79
N ASP A 98 10.70 -7.85 -13.95
CA ASP A 98 10.43 -7.23 -15.26
C ASP A 98 8.98 -6.73 -15.40
N GLN A 99 8.08 -7.17 -14.52
CA GLN A 99 6.70 -6.68 -14.47
C GLN A 99 6.61 -5.23 -13.96
N ILE A 100 7.64 -4.74 -13.26
CA ILE A 100 7.68 -3.37 -12.76
C ILE A 100 8.51 -2.52 -13.71
N GLY A 101 7.88 -1.56 -14.35
CA GLY A 101 8.52 -0.60 -15.25
C GLY A 101 8.95 0.68 -14.54
N VAL A 102 9.91 1.40 -15.12
CA VAL A 102 10.22 2.78 -14.74
C VAL A 102 10.41 3.62 -16.01
N THR A 103 9.84 4.82 -16.01
CA THR A 103 9.95 5.80 -17.10
C THR A 103 10.18 7.18 -16.51
N ALA A 104 10.70 8.13 -17.29
CA ALA A 104 10.81 9.51 -16.85
C ALA A 104 9.46 10.22 -16.96
N TRP A 105 9.22 11.23 -16.13
CA TRP A 105 8.04 12.09 -16.25
C TRP A 105 8.14 13.09 -17.40
N ARG A 106 9.36 13.51 -17.74
CA ARG A 106 9.63 14.55 -18.73
C ARG A 106 10.09 13.95 -20.04
N ALA A 107 9.61 14.50 -21.14
CA ALA A 107 10.05 14.09 -22.47
C ALA A 107 11.55 14.36 -22.65
N GLY A 108 12.27 13.40 -23.21
CA GLY A 108 13.71 13.49 -23.43
C GLY A 108 14.59 13.15 -22.22
N GLU A 109 13.99 12.93 -21.05
CA GLU A 109 14.70 12.39 -19.89
C GLU A 109 14.61 10.86 -19.89
N HIS A 110 15.65 10.22 -19.36
CA HIS A 110 15.71 8.78 -19.18
C HIS A 110 16.03 8.47 -17.72
N VAL A 111 15.43 7.42 -17.20
CA VAL A 111 15.69 6.91 -15.86
C VAL A 111 15.64 5.39 -15.90
N THR A 112 16.59 4.77 -15.23
CA THR A 112 16.71 3.32 -15.12
C THR A 112 16.48 2.87 -13.69
N LYS A 113 16.13 1.59 -13.51
CA LYS A 113 16.03 0.99 -12.17
C LYS A 113 17.35 1.13 -11.41
N ALA A 114 18.48 0.93 -12.09
CA ALA A 114 19.80 1.06 -11.49
C ALA A 114 20.05 2.47 -10.92
N GLU A 115 19.61 3.53 -11.61
CA GLU A 115 19.73 4.90 -11.12
C GLU A 115 18.84 5.18 -9.92
N VAL A 116 17.58 4.71 -9.95
CA VAL A 116 16.65 4.77 -8.80
C VAL A 116 17.29 4.10 -7.58
N MET A 117 17.82 2.89 -7.75
CA MET A 117 18.46 2.13 -6.67
C MET A 117 19.74 2.81 -6.18
N ARG A 118 20.59 3.30 -7.07
CA ARG A 118 21.80 4.05 -6.70
C ARG A 118 21.45 5.28 -5.86
N ALA A 119 20.47 6.07 -6.29
CA ALA A 119 20.03 7.25 -5.56
C ALA A 119 19.46 6.87 -4.17
N GLY A 120 18.60 5.86 -4.11
CA GLY A 120 18.01 5.38 -2.85
C GLY A 120 19.02 4.79 -1.86
N LEU A 121 20.00 4.03 -2.34
CA LEU A 121 21.01 3.38 -1.50
C LEU A 121 22.10 4.35 -1.03
N THR A 122 22.47 5.33 -1.86
CA THR A 122 23.53 6.29 -1.53
C THR A 122 23.02 7.55 -0.85
N GLY A 123 21.72 7.86 -0.97
CA GLY A 123 21.14 9.12 -0.49
C GLY A 123 21.38 10.33 -1.39
N HIS A 124 22.08 10.17 -2.52
CA HIS A 124 22.19 11.21 -3.55
C HIS A 124 20.88 11.30 -4.35
N LEU A 125 19.93 12.07 -3.82
CA LEU A 125 18.58 12.17 -4.37
C LEU A 125 18.56 12.78 -5.76
N MET A 126 17.76 12.19 -6.65
CA MET A 126 17.41 12.77 -7.94
C MET A 126 16.46 13.97 -7.75
N PRO A 127 16.33 14.86 -8.76
CA PRO A 127 15.30 15.89 -8.75
C PRO A 127 13.89 15.33 -8.53
N ALA A 128 12.99 16.18 -8.03
CA ALA A 128 11.62 15.76 -7.79
C ALA A 128 10.92 15.37 -9.10
N LYS A 129 10.10 14.31 -9.06
CA LYS A 129 9.38 13.78 -10.22
C LYS A 129 10.32 13.34 -11.34
N THR A 130 11.46 12.72 -11.01
CA THR A 130 12.33 12.10 -12.03
C THR A 130 11.79 10.73 -12.46
N SER A 131 11.25 9.94 -11.53
CA SER A 131 10.84 8.56 -11.81
C SER A 131 9.32 8.36 -11.79
N ARG A 132 8.80 7.64 -12.79
CA ARG A 132 7.42 7.17 -12.85
C ARG A 132 7.42 5.66 -12.98
N HIS A 133 6.98 5.00 -11.91
CA HIS A 133 6.91 3.55 -11.84
C HIS A 133 5.57 3.03 -12.36
N VAL A 134 5.63 1.93 -13.11
CA VAL A 134 4.45 1.14 -13.51
C VAL A 134 4.48 -0.13 -12.68
N VAL A 135 3.52 -0.26 -11.75
CA VAL A 135 3.44 -1.37 -10.80
C VAL A 135 2.11 -2.08 -11.05
N PRO A 136 2.11 -3.36 -11.47
CA PRO A 136 0.89 -4.14 -11.63
C PRO A 136 0.09 -4.23 -10.34
N ASP A 137 -1.23 -4.29 -10.49
CA ASP A 137 -2.19 -4.48 -9.39
C ASP A 137 -2.05 -3.51 -8.23
N ARG A 138 -1.44 -2.33 -8.47
CA ARG A 138 -1.22 -1.29 -7.47
C ARG A 138 -2.45 -1.08 -6.58
N PRO A 139 -2.33 -1.24 -5.24
CA PRO A 139 -3.47 -1.14 -4.35
C PRO A 139 -3.88 0.33 -4.19
N HIS A 140 -5.20 0.55 -4.17
CA HIS A 140 -5.82 1.85 -4.00
C HIS A 140 -6.98 1.77 -3.01
N GLY A 141 -7.23 2.84 -2.26
CA GLY A 141 -8.35 2.91 -1.30
C GLY A 141 -8.24 1.87 -0.18
N VAL A 142 -7.04 1.73 0.39
CA VAL A 142 -6.76 0.84 1.53
C VAL A 142 -7.16 1.48 2.87
N ASP A 143 -7.31 2.80 2.90
CA ASP A 143 -7.88 3.59 4.01
C ASP A 143 -7.33 3.22 5.40
N VAL A 144 -6.00 3.23 5.55
CA VAL A 144 -5.32 2.90 6.81
C VAL A 144 -5.44 4.07 7.80
N PRO A 145 -6.07 3.90 8.98
CA PRO A 145 -6.24 5.01 9.94
C PRO A 145 -4.90 5.54 10.46
N LEU A 146 -4.75 6.86 10.57
CA LEU A 146 -3.52 7.46 11.11
C LEU A 146 -3.24 7.04 12.56
N ALA A 147 -4.29 6.71 13.32
CA ALA A 147 -4.17 6.27 14.71
C ALA A 147 -3.25 5.06 14.87
N VAL A 148 -3.25 4.12 13.91
CA VAL A 148 -2.44 2.89 13.98
C VAL A 148 -0.97 3.10 13.61
N LEU A 149 -0.58 4.31 13.17
CA LEU A 149 0.78 4.62 12.72
C LEU A 149 1.70 5.16 13.82
N LYS A 150 1.18 5.36 15.04
CA LYS A 150 1.90 6.02 16.14
C LYS A 150 2.83 5.08 16.90
N GLU A 151 2.39 3.86 17.17
CA GLU A 151 3.11 2.89 18.00
C GLU A 151 2.90 1.47 17.48
N LYS A 152 3.82 0.56 17.81
CA LYS A 152 3.76 -0.84 17.39
C LYS A 152 2.63 -1.52 18.17
N SER A 153 1.58 -2.02 17.51
CA SER A 153 0.84 -3.14 18.09
C SER A 153 1.79 -4.34 18.13
N HIS A 154 1.76 -5.10 19.23
CA HIS A 154 2.70 -6.21 19.49
C HIS A 154 2.55 -7.39 18.54
N ASP A 155 1.58 -7.34 17.62
CA ASP A 155 1.39 -8.28 16.53
C ASP A 155 0.89 -7.47 15.30
N ASP A 156 0.80 -8.17 14.16
CA ASP A 156 -0.22 -7.99 13.13
C ASP A 156 0.25 -7.60 11.73
N LYS A 157 0.22 -8.59 10.84
CA LYS A 157 -0.04 -8.39 9.43
C LYS A 157 -1.44 -7.76 9.31
N LEU A 158 -1.53 -6.55 8.77
CA LEU A 158 -2.83 -5.93 8.51
C LEU A 158 -3.39 -6.49 7.19
N HIS A 159 -4.21 -7.53 7.29
CA HIS A 159 -4.93 -8.05 6.14
C HIS A 159 -6.08 -7.09 5.80
N LEU A 160 -5.86 -6.23 4.79
CA LEU A 160 -6.88 -5.34 4.25
C LEU A 160 -7.40 -5.90 2.94
N GLU A 161 -8.68 -6.25 2.89
CA GLU A 161 -9.36 -6.66 1.67
C GLU A 161 -9.71 -5.40 0.85
N PRO A 162 -9.54 -5.39 -0.49
CA PRO A 162 -9.93 -4.25 -1.32
C PRO A 162 -11.43 -3.94 -1.14
N HIS A 163 -11.75 -2.66 -0.93
CA HIS A 163 -13.15 -2.22 -0.91
C HIS A 163 -13.75 -2.48 -2.30
N ARG A 164 -14.55 -3.55 -2.43
CA ARG A 164 -15.40 -3.78 -3.61
C ARG A 164 -16.35 -2.59 -3.74
N GLN A 165 -16.10 -1.72 -4.71
CA GLN A 165 -17.13 -0.82 -5.20
C GLN A 165 -18.31 -1.68 -5.66
N HIS A 166 -19.45 -1.51 -4.99
CA HIS A 166 -20.70 -2.17 -5.32
C HIS A 166 -21.12 -1.78 -6.74
N ALA A 167 -20.88 -2.67 -7.71
CA ALA A 167 -21.68 -2.71 -8.91
C ALA A 167 -23.10 -3.19 -8.54
N GLY A 168 -24.06 -2.26 -8.60
CA GLY A 168 -25.46 -2.52 -8.90
C GLY A 168 -26.21 -3.52 -8.01
N ARG A 169 -26.90 -3.00 -6.98
CA ARG A 169 -28.10 -3.66 -6.45
C ARG A 169 -29.18 -3.72 -7.54
N ARG A 170 -29.42 -4.89 -8.12
CA ARG A 170 -30.77 -5.37 -8.49
C ARG A 170 -30.83 -6.88 -8.40
N ALA A 171 -31.18 -7.37 -7.22
CA ALA A 171 -31.81 -8.68 -7.05
C ALA A 171 -33.21 -8.44 -6.49
N SER A 172 -34.23 -8.62 -7.34
CA SER A 172 -35.61 -8.76 -6.92
C SER A 172 -35.75 -10.13 -6.25
N ALA A 173 -36.11 -10.17 -4.97
CA ALA A 173 -36.39 -11.39 -4.25
C ALA A 173 -37.85 -11.40 -3.79
N LEU A 174 -38.60 -12.30 -4.46
CA LEU A 174 -39.67 -13.17 -3.97
C LEU A 174 -40.72 -12.65 -2.98
N GLN A 175 -41.98 -12.98 -3.28
CA GLN A 175 -42.82 -13.68 -2.30
C GLN A 175 -43.91 -14.54 -2.99
N HIS A 176 -43.63 -15.85 -3.07
CA HIS A 176 -44.67 -16.87 -3.01
C HIS A 176 -45.11 -16.98 -1.55
N LYS A 177 -46.39 -16.73 -1.25
CA LYS A 177 -47.09 -17.40 -0.15
C LYS A 177 -48.49 -17.82 -0.61
N SER A 178 -48.67 -19.12 -0.56
CA SER A 178 -49.89 -19.89 -0.71
C SER A 178 -51.06 -19.35 0.15
N ARG A 179 -52.24 -19.26 -0.45
CA ARG A 179 -53.51 -19.42 0.28
C ARG A 179 -54.34 -20.47 -0.42
N GLY A 180 -54.67 -21.50 0.34
CA GLY A 180 -55.36 -22.70 -0.11
C GLY A 180 -56.82 -22.44 -0.48
N SER A 181 -57.30 -23.35 -1.31
CA SER A 181 -58.67 -23.49 -1.76
C SER A 181 -59.55 -24.11 -0.67
N HIS A 182 -60.76 -23.57 -0.49
CA HIS A 182 -61.94 -24.29 0.04
C HIS A 182 -63.17 -23.77 -0.74
N PRO A 183 -63.96 -24.65 -1.37
CA PRO A 183 -65.23 -24.27 -1.99
C PRO A 183 -66.38 -24.50 -1.00
N GLY A 184 -67.10 -23.43 -0.65
CA GLY A 184 -68.38 -23.50 0.05
C GLY A 184 -69.51 -23.10 -0.88
N LYS A 185 -70.30 -24.09 -1.30
CA LYS A 185 -71.52 -23.93 -2.10
C LYS A 185 -72.66 -23.29 -1.29
N ALA A 186 -73.58 -22.71 -2.06
CA ALA A 186 -74.84 -22.11 -1.66
C ALA A 186 -75.90 -23.09 -1.11
N GLY A 187 -76.89 -22.51 -0.41
CA GLY A 187 -78.29 -22.93 -0.47
C GLY A 187 -78.88 -23.45 0.84
N GLY A 188 -80.01 -22.87 1.25
CA GLY A 188 -80.97 -23.47 2.19
C GLY A 188 -81.07 -22.77 3.53
#